data_AF-A0A8T5TEM1-F1
#
_entry.id   AF-A0A8T5TEM1-F1
#
_cell.length_a   1.000
_cell.length_b   1.000
_cell.length_c   1.000
_cell.angle_alpha   90.00
_cell.angle_beta   90.00
_cell.angle_gamma   90.00
#
_symmetry.space_group_name_H-M   'P 1'
#
loop_
_entity.id
_entity.type
_entity.pdbx_description
1 polymer ?
#
loop_
_entity_poly.entity_id
_entity_poly.type
_entity_poly.pdbx_seq_one_letter_code
_entity_poly.pdbx_strand_id
1 'polypeptide(L)'
;MNFKENEIFGAALIGFDMIDGPFLKWKKAYQNTKSLINLNDFAMNFYLAFRGGNSGKKPRAILYDEFYIVAFPNDLELCCLFMKPQDVDRNIKQLNKIASRIINEMEPDQSEEESSSDSNEDEIDEIER
;
A
#
# COMPACT_ATOMS: atom_id res chain seq x y z
N MET A 1 5.11 -13.08 8.80
CA MET A 1 3.94 -12.71 9.63
C MET A 1 3.31 -13.99 10.16
N ASN A 2 2.95 -14.02 11.43
CA ASN A 2 2.25 -15.17 12.03
C ASN A 2 0.77 -14.77 12.15
N PHE A 3 -0.04 -15.14 11.15
CA PHE A 3 -1.45 -14.75 11.09
C PHE A 3 -2.25 -15.56 12.10
N LYS A 4 -2.96 -14.88 13.00
CA LYS A 4 -3.89 -15.54 13.91
C LYS A 4 -5.31 -15.23 13.48
N GLU A 5 -6.16 -16.25 13.44
CA GLU A 5 -7.56 -16.11 13.00
C GLU A 5 -8.34 -15.08 13.85
N ASN A 6 -8.00 -14.95 15.13
CA ASN A 6 -8.60 -13.97 16.04
C ASN A 6 -8.23 -12.51 15.74
N GLU A 7 -7.25 -12.25 14.87
CA GLU A 7 -6.89 -10.91 14.41
C GLU A 7 -7.79 -10.44 13.25
N ILE A 8 -8.54 -11.35 12.62
CA ILE A 8 -9.46 -11.02 11.54
C ILE A 8 -10.68 -10.30 12.14
N PHE A 9 -10.89 -9.05 11.72
CA PHE A 9 -12.07 -8.28 12.11
C PHE A 9 -13.07 -8.12 10.97
N GLY A 10 -12.65 -8.38 9.73
CA GLY A 10 -13.54 -8.31 8.58
C GLY A 10 -13.06 -9.11 7.38
N ALA A 11 -13.98 -9.38 6.47
CA ALA A 11 -13.70 -9.94 5.15
C ALA A 11 -14.57 -9.26 4.09
N ALA A 12 -14.05 -9.17 2.87
CA ALA A 12 -14.77 -8.68 1.70
C ALA A 12 -14.45 -9.57 0.50
N LEU A 13 -15.45 -9.83 -0.32
CA LEU A 13 -15.29 -10.43 -1.63
C LEU A 13 -15.54 -9.34 -2.68
N ILE A 14 -14.52 -9.04 -3.46
CA ILE A 14 -14.59 -8.09 -4.56
C ILE A 14 -14.68 -8.90 -5.85
N GLY A 15 -15.75 -8.72 -6.60
CA GLY A 15 -15.92 -9.27 -7.94
C GLY A 15 -15.39 -8.30 -8.99
N PHE A 16 -15.33 -8.75 -10.23
CA PHE A 16 -14.98 -7.91 -11.38
C PHE A 16 -15.98 -8.15 -12.50
N ASP A 17 -16.65 -7.07 -12.90
CA ASP A 17 -17.46 -7.02 -14.11
C ASP A 17 -16.63 -6.44 -15.26
N MET A 18 -16.81 -6.96 -16.47
CA MET A 18 -16.01 -6.54 -17.63
C MET A 18 -16.36 -5.14 -18.14
N ILE A 19 -17.56 -4.64 -17.80
CA ILE A 19 -18.08 -3.32 -18.20
C ILE A 19 -17.89 -2.35 -17.03
N ASP A 20 -18.35 -2.73 -15.84
CA ASP A 20 -18.40 -1.83 -14.68
C ASP A 20 -17.14 -1.91 -13.80
N GLY A 21 -16.27 -2.89 -14.05
CA GLY A 21 -15.04 -3.10 -13.31
C GLY A 21 -15.25 -3.77 -11.95
N PRO A 22 -14.32 -3.57 -10.99
CA PRO A 22 -14.40 -4.16 -9.66
C PRO A 22 -15.61 -3.66 -8.86
N PHE A 23 -16.33 -4.58 -8.22
CA PHE A 23 -17.48 -4.26 -7.36
C PHE A 23 -17.47 -5.09 -6.06
N LEU A 24 -18.05 -4.54 -5.00
CA LEU A 24 -18.18 -5.26 -3.74
C LEU A 24 -19.30 -6.31 -3.85
N LYS A 25 -18.94 -7.59 -3.94
CA LYS A 25 -19.89 -8.71 -4.03
C LYS A 25 -20.47 -9.07 -2.66
N TRP A 26 -19.64 -9.04 -1.62
CA TRP A 26 -20.05 -9.36 -0.25
C TRP A 26 -19.07 -8.80 0.77
N LYS A 27 -19.55 -8.55 2.00
CA LYS A 27 -18.73 -8.20 3.15
C LYS A 27 -19.26 -8.82 4.44
N LYS A 28 -18.36 -9.11 5.37
CA LYS A 28 -18.69 -9.53 6.74
C LYS A 28 -17.76 -8.87 7.74
N ALA A 29 -18.35 -8.32 8.80
CA ALA A 29 -17.65 -7.87 9.98
C ALA A 29 -17.75 -8.97 11.06
N TYR A 30 -16.61 -9.34 11.64
CA TYR A 30 -16.54 -10.34 12.71
C TYR A 30 -16.51 -9.69 14.10
N GLN A 31 -16.13 -8.41 14.18
CA GLN A 31 -16.09 -7.62 15.40
C GLN A 31 -16.96 -6.38 15.25
N ASN A 32 -17.50 -5.86 16.37
CA ASN A 32 -18.29 -4.63 16.41
C ASN A 32 -17.39 -3.38 16.30
N THR A 33 -16.43 -3.41 15.37
CA THR A 33 -15.65 -2.24 14.98
C THR A 33 -16.56 -1.38 14.13
N LYS A 34 -17.01 -0.24 14.68
CA LYS A 34 -17.61 0.86 13.87
C LYS A 34 -16.77 1.01 12.62
N SER A 35 -17.43 1.07 11.46
CA SER A 35 -16.83 0.94 10.12
C SER A 35 -15.52 1.72 9.98
N LEU A 36 -14.38 1.07 10.21
CA LEU A 36 -13.07 1.66 9.97
C LEU A 36 -12.87 1.96 8.48
N ILE A 37 -13.59 1.26 7.59
CA ILE A 37 -13.36 1.28 6.15
C ILE A 37 -14.71 1.28 5.43
N ASN A 38 -14.91 2.25 4.52
CA ASN A 38 -16.00 2.17 3.55
C ASN A 38 -15.60 1.26 2.38
N LEU A 39 -15.87 -0.04 2.50
CA LEU A 39 -15.46 -1.04 1.52
C LEU A 39 -15.97 -0.79 0.09
N ASN A 40 -17.06 -0.04 -0.08
CA ASN A 40 -17.56 0.30 -1.41
C ASN A 40 -16.60 1.24 -2.14
N ASP A 41 -16.09 2.26 -1.44
CA ASP A 41 -15.19 3.27 -2.01
C ASP A 41 -13.79 2.69 -2.29
N PHE A 42 -13.43 1.61 -1.58
CA PHE A 42 -12.12 0.98 -1.69
C PHE A 42 -12.08 -0.27 -2.59
N ALA A 43 -13.22 -0.78 -3.07
CA ALA A 43 -13.27 -2.02 -3.87
C ALA A 43 -12.37 -1.93 -5.12
N MET A 44 -12.47 -0.83 -5.88
CA MET A 44 -11.62 -0.55 -7.04
C MET A 44 -10.14 -0.50 -6.64
N ASN A 45 -9.81 0.28 -5.61
CA ASN A 45 -8.42 0.49 -5.16
C ASN A 45 -7.76 -0.81 -4.72
N PHE A 46 -8.45 -1.63 -3.92
CA PHE A 46 -7.92 -2.92 -3.49
C PHE A 46 -7.78 -3.88 -4.67
N TYR A 47 -8.78 -3.94 -5.55
CA TYR A 47 -8.68 -4.79 -6.73
C TYR A 47 -7.47 -4.44 -7.58
N LEU A 48 -7.27 -3.16 -7.90
CA LEU A 48 -6.12 -2.71 -8.69
C LEU A 48 -4.79 -2.91 -7.96
N ALA A 49 -4.72 -2.66 -6.66
CA ALA A 49 -3.48 -2.85 -5.90
C ALA A 49 -3.04 -4.33 -5.87
N PHE A 50 -3.98 -5.27 -5.74
CA PHE A 50 -3.68 -6.69 -5.63
C PHE A 50 -3.71 -7.46 -6.96
N ARG A 51 -4.39 -6.93 -7.99
CA ARG A 51 -4.56 -7.60 -9.29
C ARG A 51 -4.02 -6.80 -10.47
N GLY A 52 -3.93 -5.48 -10.37
CA GLY A 52 -3.41 -4.61 -11.41
C GLY A 52 -1.90 -4.70 -11.59
N GLY A 53 -1.40 -4.04 -12.63
CA GLY A 53 0.03 -3.94 -12.93
C GLY A 53 0.68 -5.22 -13.45
N ASN A 54 2.01 -5.23 -13.44
CA ASN A 54 2.83 -6.29 -14.04
C ASN A 54 2.65 -7.63 -13.31
N SER A 55 2.41 -8.68 -14.09
CA SER A 55 2.39 -10.06 -13.62
C SER A 55 3.64 -10.39 -12.80
N GLY A 56 3.45 -10.86 -11.57
CA GLY A 56 4.52 -11.32 -10.68
C GLY A 56 5.00 -10.32 -9.62
N LYS A 57 4.69 -9.01 -9.72
CA LYS A 57 5.08 -8.00 -8.71
C LYS A 57 3.88 -7.42 -7.96
N LYS A 58 2.99 -8.30 -7.48
CA LYS A 58 1.77 -7.90 -6.75
C LYS A 58 1.98 -8.05 -5.25
N PRO A 59 1.52 -7.09 -4.43
CA PRO A 59 1.60 -7.22 -2.99
C PRO A 59 0.78 -8.42 -2.52
N ARG A 60 1.25 -9.12 -1.49
CA ARG A 60 0.44 -10.13 -0.78
C ARG A 60 -0.41 -9.50 0.33
N ALA A 61 0.07 -8.40 0.89
CA ALA A 61 -0.60 -7.63 1.92
C ALA A 61 -0.27 -6.14 1.76
N ILE A 62 -1.20 -5.29 2.19
CA ILE A 62 -1.04 -3.84 2.28
C ILE A 62 -1.30 -3.45 3.73
N LEU A 63 -0.40 -2.66 4.30
CA LEU A 63 -0.44 -2.25 5.70
C LEU A 63 -0.90 -0.79 5.79
N TYR A 64 -1.87 -0.54 6.66
CA TYR A 64 -2.32 0.77 7.10
C TYR A 64 -2.04 0.92 8.60
N ASP A 65 -2.17 2.13 9.13
CA ASP A 65 -1.90 2.41 10.54
C ASP A 65 -2.79 1.60 11.48
N GLU A 66 -4.08 1.46 11.16
CA GLU A 66 -5.06 0.82 12.05
C GLU A 66 -5.36 -0.65 11.70
N PHE A 67 -5.02 -1.08 10.49
CA PHE A 67 -5.29 -2.43 9.99
C PHE A 67 -4.34 -2.81 8.86
N TYR A 68 -4.27 -4.09 8.54
CA TYR A 68 -3.70 -4.55 7.28
C TYR A 68 -4.70 -5.40 6.51
N ILE A 69 -4.52 -5.41 5.19
CA ILE A 69 -5.33 -6.20 4.28
C ILE A 69 -4.44 -7.26 3.67
N VAL A 70 -4.92 -8.50 3.68
CA VAL A 70 -4.34 -9.60 2.92
C VAL A 70 -5.36 -10.02 1.87
N ALA A 71 -4.93 -10.19 0.62
CA ALA A 71 -5.84 -10.53 -0.45
C ALA A 71 -5.47 -11.86 -1.14
N PHE A 72 -6.51 -12.62 -1.46
CA PHE A 72 -6.44 -13.93 -2.08
C PHE A 72 -7.21 -13.90 -3.41
N PRO A 73 -6.50 -13.80 -4.53
CA PRO A 73 -7.08 -13.89 -5.87
C PRO A 73 -7.76 -15.25 -6.10
N ASN A 74 -8.96 -15.24 -6.68
CA ASN A 74 -9.67 -16.43 -7.15
C ASN A 74 -10.37 -16.10 -8.49
N ASP A 75 -9.78 -16.50 -9.62
CA ASP A 75 -10.25 -16.12 -10.97
C ASP A 75 -10.45 -14.61 -11.13
N LEU A 76 -11.67 -14.11 -11.35
CA LEU A 76 -12.00 -12.69 -11.44
C LEU A 76 -12.34 -12.07 -10.08
N GLU A 77 -12.32 -12.85 -9.01
CA GLU A 77 -12.63 -12.41 -7.67
C GLU A 77 -11.36 -12.17 -6.85
N LEU A 78 -11.53 -11.36 -5.81
CA LEU A 78 -10.50 -11.04 -4.84
C LEU A 78 -11.11 -11.10 -3.43
N CYS A 79 -10.68 -12.09 -2.65
CA CYS A 79 -11.06 -12.21 -1.26
C CYS A 79 -10.08 -11.42 -0.38
N CYS A 80 -10.55 -10.37 0.25
CA CYS A 80 -9.77 -9.51 1.14
C CYS A 80 -10.10 -9.84 2.60
N LEU A 81 -9.07 -10.10 3.40
CA LEU A 81 -9.16 -10.24 4.86
C LEU A 81 -8.59 -8.99 5.51
N PHE A 82 -9.34 -8.43 6.46
CA PHE A 82 -8.98 -7.25 7.22
C PHE A 82 -8.58 -7.68 8.63
N MET A 83 -7.35 -7.34 8.99
CA MET A 83 -6.70 -7.85 10.19
C MET A 83 -6.12 -6.71 11.02
N LYS A 84 -6.18 -6.84 12.35
CA LYS A 84 -5.60 -5.84 13.27
C LYS A 84 -4.11 -6.07 13.43
N PRO A 85 -3.27 -5.03 13.31
CA PRO A 85 -1.85 -5.14 13.64
C PRO A 85 -1.69 -5.48 15.13
N GLN A 86 -1.05 -6.61 15.44
CA GLN A 86 -0.46 -6.86 16.75
C GLN A 86 1.05 -6.62 16.65
N ASP A 87 1.62 -5.84 17.55
CA ASP A 87 3.05 -5.54 17.63
C ASP A 87 3.68 -4.88 16.38
N VAL A 88 2.88 -4.51 15.36
CA VAL A 88 3.38 -3.92 14.12
C VAL A 88 3.99 -2.54 14.37
N ASP A 89 3.41 -1.73 15.24
CA ASP A 89 3.94 -0.41 15.58
C ASP A 89 5.37 -0.45 16.10
N ARG A 90 5.67 -1.43 16.97
CA ARG A 90 7.02 -1.62 17.50
C ARG A 90 7.99 -1.95 16.37
N ASN A 91 7.57 -2.83 15.46
CA ASN A 91 8.37 -3.25 14.32
C ASN A 91 8.58 -2.10 13.32
N ILE A 92 7.54 -1.31 13.02
CA ILE A 92 7.64 -0.14 12.15
C ILE A 92 8.58 0.90 12.75
N LYS A 93 8.51 1.19 14.05
CA LYS A 93 9.45 2.14 14.68
C LYS A 93 10.90 1.69 14.56
N GLN A 94 11.16 0.39 14.71
CA GLN A 94 12.51 -0.16 14.50
C GLN A 94 12.94 -0.06 13.03
N LEU A 95 12.05 -0.38 12.09
CA LEU A 95 12.31 -0.25 10.66
C LEU A 95 12.56 1.21 10.26
N ASN A 96 11.82 2.16 10.82
CA ASN A 96 12.04 3.59 10.59
C ASN A 96 13.43 4.01 11.05
N LYS A 97 13.90 3.54 12.20
CA LYS A 97 15.28 3.83 12.65
C LYS A 97 16.33 3.30 11.68
N ILE A 98 16.11 2.11 11.12
CA ILE A 98 17.00 1.52 10.11
C ILE A 98 16.94 2.34 8.82
N ALA A 99 15.75 2.68 8.35
CA ALA A 99 15.53 3.46 7.14
C ALA A 99 16.20 4.85 7.24
N SER A 100 16.00 5.57 8.35
CA SER A 100 16.66 6.86 8.59
C SER A 100 18.18 6.74 8.58
N ARG A 101 18.74 5.68 9.16
CA ARG A 101 20.18 5.44 9.11
C ARG A 101 20.68 5.25 7.68
N ILE A 102 19.98 4.44 6.88
CA ILE A 102 20.35 4.20 5.47
C ILE A 102 20.27 5.49 4.66
N ILE A 103 19.21 6.29 4.85
CA ILE A 103 19.05 7.56 4.15
C ILE A 103 20.21 8.50 4.48
N ASN A 104 20.54 8.67 5.77
CA ASN A 104 21.63 9.53 6.20
C ASN A 104 23.01 9.01 5.75
N GLU A 105 23.21 7.69 5.59
CA GLU A 105 24.44 7.11 5.04
C GLU A 105 24.55 7.29 3.51
N MET A 106 23.42 7.50 2.82
CA MET A 106 23.36 7.73 1.37
C MET A 106 23.32 9.20 0.97
N GLU A 107 22.99 10.10 1.89
CA GLU A 107 23.18 11.54 1.71
C GLU A 107 24.69 11.82 1.79
N PRO A 108 25.37 12.19 0.69
CA PRO A 108 26.77 12.60 0.76
C PRO A 108 26.86 13.83 1.66
N ASP A 109 27.90 13.90 2.50
CA ASP A 109 28.24 15.09 3.28
C ASP A 109 28.31 16.32 2.35
N GLN A 110 27.22 17.06 2.22
CA GLN A 110 27.19 18.36 1.55
C GLN A 110 27.63 19.43 2.54
N SER A 111 28.81 19.25 3.12
CA SER A 111 29.47 20.29 3.88
C SER A 111 30.91 20.42 3.40
N GLU A 112 31.13 21.58 2.77
CA GLU A 112 32.40 22.22 2.42
C GLU A 112 33.04 21.83 1.09
N GLU A 113 32.58 22.47 0.02
CA GLU A 113 33.45 23.29 -0.83
C GLU A 113 32.61 24.39 -1.52
N GLU A 114 32.55 25.56 -0.86
CA GLU A 114 32.34 26.82 -1.57
C GLU A 114 33.57 27.06 -2.45
N SER A 115 33.45 26.90 -3.77
CA SER A 115 34.23 27.71 -4.70
C SER A 115 33.61 27.79 -6.09
N SER A 116 33.05 28.97 -6.36
CA SER A 116 33.26 29.79 -7.55
C SER A 116 32.71 29.38 -8.92
N SER A 117 32.08 30.40 -9.53
CA SER A 117 31.91 30.71 -10.96
C SER A 117 30.92 29.82 -11.72
N ASP A 118 29.73 30.33 -12.07
CA ASP A 118 29.41 31.25 -13.18
C ASP A 118 28.93 30.47 -14.43
N SER A 119 27.91 31.03 -15.09
CA SER A 119 27.54 30.76 -16.49
C SER A 119 26.80 29.44 -16.83
N ASN A 120 25.46 29.54 -16.95
CA ASN A 120 24.72 29.49 -18.22
C ASN A 120 23.40 28.70 -18.18
N GLU A 121 22.40 29.40 -18.70
CA GLU A 121 21.10 28.97 -19.21
C GLU A 121 21.19 27.67 -20.01
N ASP A 122 20.22 26.76 -19.83
CA ASP A 122 19.80 25.86 -20.90
C ASP A 122 18.31 25.47 -20.73
N GLU A 123 17.54 26.00 -21.68
CA GLU A 123 16.26 25.59 -22.26
C GLU A 123 15.57 24.33 -21.72
N ILE A 124 14.29 24.50 -21.35
CA ILE A 124 13.33 23.41 -21.15
C ILE A 124 12.51 23.31 -22.44
N ASP A 125 12.82 22.35 -23.31
CA ASP A 125 11.97 22.00 -24.45
C ASP A 125 10.70 21.28 -23.95
N GLU A 126 9.55 21.94 -24.07
CA GLU A 126 8.23 21.31 -23.93
C GLU A 126 7.99 20.35 -25.10
N ILE A 127 7.68 19.08 -24.79
CA ILE A 127 7.26 18.11 -25.79
C ILE A 127 5.78 18.39 -26.13
N GLU A 128 5.52 18.94 -27.32
CA GLU A 128 4.17 19.03 -27.89
C GLU A 128 3.56 17.62 -28.09
N ARG A 129 2.28 17.49 -27.74
CA ARG A 129 1.46 16.27 -27.95
C ARG A 129 0.77 16.27 -29.30
#